data_AF-A0A523UR53-F1
#
_entry.id   AF-A0A523UR53-F1
#
_cell.length_a   1.000
_cell.length_b   1.000
_cell.length_c   1.000
_cell.angle_alpha   90.00
_cell.angle_beta   90.00
_cell.angle_gamma   90.00
#
_symmetry.space_group_name_H-M   'P 1'
#
loop_
_entity.id
_entity.type
_entity.pdbx_description
1 polymer ?
#
loop_
_entity_poly.entity_id
_entity_poly.type
_entity_poly.pdbx_seq_one_letter_code
_entity_poly.pdbx_strand_id
1 'polypeptide(L)' 'MRSNPRAKRSEKKEGLCRCPYCDASLSKPFPFCKTCGKEMRFCKSCGQALPTEARVCPGCGQIV' A
#
# COMPACT_ATOMS: atom_id res chain seq x y z
N MET A 1 -32.62 -25.40 9.25
CA MET A 1 -31.92 -24.11 9.14
C MET A 1 -30.42 -24.39 9.26
N ARG A 2 -29.74 -24.74 8.16
CA ARG A 2 -28.32 -25.10 8.17
C ARG A 2 -27.49 -23.83 7.95
N SER A 3 -26.87 -23.37 9.03
CA SER A 3 -25.96 -22.23 9.12
C SER A 3 -24.90 -22.32 8.03
N ASN A 4 -24.77 -21.26 7.23
CA ASN A 4 -23.77 -21.07 6.20
C ASN A 4 -22.52 -20.44 6.83
N PRO A 5 -21.42 -21.15 7.06
CA PRO A 5 -20.18 -20.51 7.44
C PRO A 5 -19.52 -19.99 6.16
N ARG A 6 -19.69 -18.70 5.89
CA ARG A 6 -18.87 -17.92 4.94
C ARG A 6 -17.41 -17.94 5.42
N ALA A 7 -16.72 -19.04 5.17
CA ALA A 7 -15.30 -19.19 5.42
C ALA A 7 -14.50 -18.46 4.32
N LYS A 8 -14.29 -17.17 4.58
CA LYS A 8 -13.07 -16.38 4.28
C LYS A 8 -12.10 -17.06 3.29
N ARG A 9 -12.34 -16.87 2.00
CA ARG A 9 -11.42 -17.31 0.94
C ARG A 9 -10.21 -16.38 0.90
N SER A 10 -9.10 -16.89 1.41
CA SER A 10 -7.73 -16.55 1.02
C SER A 10 -7.29 -15.10 1.22
N GLU A 11 -6.90 -14.88 2.47
CA GLU A 11 -5.90 -13.97 3.03
C GLU A 11 -4.56 -13.98 2.27
N LYS A 12 -4.55 -13.61 0.98
CA LYS A 12 -3.33 -13.03 0.42
C LYS A 12 -3.17 -11.69 1.10
N LYS A 13 -2.14 -11.56 1.93
CA LYS A 13 -1.58 -10.30 2.43
C LYS A 13 -1.13 -9.47 1.23
N GLU A 14 -2.07 -8.94 0.48
CA GLU A 14 -1.83 -7.83 -0.42
C GLU A 14 -1.64 -6.67 0.54
N GLY A 15 -0.38 -6.28 0.76
CA GLY A 15 -0.07 -5.03 1.43
C GLY A 15 -0.72 -3.91 0.63
N LEU A 16 -1.99 -3.62 0.96
CA LEU A 16 -2.78 -2.54 0.42
C LEU A 16 -2.09 -1.27 0.88
N CYS A 17 -1.05 -0.86 0.15
CA CYS A 17 -0.48 0.45 0.28
C CYS A 17 -1.61 1.42 -0.07
N ARG A 18 -2.08 2.16 0.93
CA ARG A 18 -3.07 3.21 0.72
C ARG A 18 -2.34 4.49 0.43
N CYS A 19 -2.91 5.31 -0.45
CA CYS A 19 -2.39 6.64 -0.68
C CYS A 19 -2.61 7.49 0.59
N PRO A 20 -1.57 8.13 1.16
CA PRO A 20 -1.73 9.00 2.32
C PRO A 20 -2.48 10.32 2.01
N TYR A 21 -2.73 10.61 0.73
CA TYR A 21 -3.44 11.81 0.30
C TYR A 21 -4.94 11.60 0.08
N CYS A 22 -5.34 10.42 -0.39
CA CYS A 22 -6.72 10.16 -0.81
C CYS A 22 -7.26 8.80 -0.35
N ASP A 23 -6.50 8.06 0.46
CA ASP A 23 -6.84 6.73 0.98
C ASP A 23 -7.16 5.66 -0.09
N ALA A 24 -6.88 5.97 -1.37
CA ALA A 24 -7.10 5.05 -2.47
C ALA A 24 -6.19 3.81 -2.33
N SER A 25 -6.76 2.65 -2.64
CA SER A 25 -6.02 1.37 -2.64
C SER A 25 -5.06 1.34 -3.82
N LEU A 26 -3.75 1.25 -3.56
CA LEU A 26 -2.73 1.09 -4.57
C LEU A 26 -2.49 -0.40 -4.81
N SER A 27 -2.92 -0.92 -5.95
CA SER A 27 -2.78 -2.35 -6.27
C SER A 27 -1.37 -2.75 -6.73
N LYS A 28 -0.50 -1.79 -7.06
CA LYS A 28 0.85 -2.05 -7.58
C LYS A 28 1.81 -0.96 -7.10
N PRO A 29 3.13 -1.23 -7.06
CA PRO A 29 4.14 -0.22 -6.76
C PRO A 29 4.27 0.76 -7.94
N PHE A 30 3.30 1.65 -8.08
CA PHE A 30 3.32 2.72 -9.08
C PHE A 30 3.82 4.00 -8.45
N PRO A 31 4.79 4.72 -9.06
CA PRO A 31 5.38 5.93 -8.50
C PRO A 31 4.41 7.13 -8.39
N PHE A 32 3.12 6.90 -8.60
CA PHE A 32 2.05 7.86 -8.44
C PHE A 32 0.73 7.14 -8.16
N CYS A 33 -0.17 7.83 -7.47
CA CYS A 33 -1.54 7.36 -7.28
C CYS A 33 -2.32 7.55 -8.58
N LYS A 34 -2.93 6.48 -9.11
CA LYS A 34 -3.83 6.58 -10.27
C LYS A 34 -5.16 7.27 -9.97
N THR A 35 -5.52 7.40 -8.69
CA THR A 35 -6.79 8.00 -8.26
C THR A 35 -6.67 9.50 -8.05
N CYS A 36 -5.65 9.98 -7.32
CA CYS A 36 -5.45 11.42 -7.10
C CYS A 36 -4.38 12.05 -7.99
N GLY A 37 -3.58 11.25 -8.70
CA GLY A 37 -2.50 11.75 -9.55
C GLY A 37 -1.24 12.19 -8.80
N LYS A 38 -1.17 12.03 -7.48
CA LYS A 38 -0.01 12.47 -6.68
C LYS A 38 1.14 11.48 -6.78
N GLU A 39 2.35 12.00 -6.99
CA GLU A 39 3.59 11.21 -7.05
C GLU A 39 3.99 10.71 -5.66
N MET A 40 4.47 9.47 -5.61
CA MET A 40 4.90 8.76 -4.41
C MET A 40 5.99 7.78 -4.80
N ARG A 41 6.92 7.49 -3.89
CA ARG A 41 7.98 6.51 -4.14
C ARG A 41 7.76 5.26 -3.30
N PHE A 42 8.40 4.17 -3.69
CA PHE A 42 8.34 2.91 -2.94
C PHE A 42 9.71 2.66 -2.35
N CYS A 43 9.73 2.26 -1.09
CA CYS A 43 10.97 1.80 -0.48
C CYS A 43 11.46 0.56 -1.24
N LYS A 44 12.69 0.58 -1.77
CA LYS A 44 13.27 -0.60 -2.43
C LYS A 44 13.49 -1.76 -1.45
N SER A 45 13.59 -1.48 -0.16
CA SER A 45 13.86 -2.49 0.88
C SER A 45 12.60 -3.20 1.36
N CYS A 46 11.50 -2.47 1.61
CA CYS A 46 10.26 -3.05 2.14
C CYS A 46 9.05 -2.97 1.18
N GLY A 47 9.14 -2.21 0.09
CA GLY A 47 8.05 -2.03 -0.87
C GLY A 47 6.92 -1.11 -0.41
N GLN A 48 7.10 -0.37 0.70
CA GLN A 48 6.07 0.53 1.23
C GLN A 48 5.99 1.83 0.44
N ALA A 49 4.77 2.32 0.20
CA ALA A 49 4.51 3.62 -0.42
C ALA A 49 4.91 4.76 0.53
N LEU A 50 5.66 5.72 -0.01
CA LEU A 50 6.22 6.86 0.69
C LEU A 50 5.96 8.13 -0.11
N PRO A 51 5.75 9.28 0.54
CA PRO A 51 5.70 10.54 -0.18
C PRO A 51 7.07 10.83 -0.82
N THR A 52 7.07 11.55 -1.94
CA THR A 52 8.31 11.87 -2.67
C THR A 52 9.32 12.62 -1.80
N GLU A 53 8.85 13.46 -0.87
CA GLU A 53 9.71 14.15 0.10
C GLU A 53 10.22 13.28 1.28
N ALA A 54 9.70 12.07 1.51
CA ALA A 54 10.13 11.25 2.66
C ALA A 54 11.53 10.68 2.43
N ARG A 55 12.56 11.20 3.10
CA ARG A 55 13.95 10.71 3.01
C ARG A 55 14.18 9.33 3.64
N VAL A 56 13.37 8.98 4.64
CA VAL A 56 13.48 7.72 5.40
C VAL A 56 12.13 7.03 5.42
N CYS A 57 12.12 5.72 5.25
CA CYS A 57 10.93 4.89 5.34
C CYS A 57 10.49 4.73 6.80
N PRO A 58 9.29 5.18 7.22
CA PRO A 58 8.78 4.94 8.57
C PRO A 58 8.41 3.47 8.81
N GLY A 59 8.27 2.66 7.76
CA GLY A 59 7.97 1.23 7.90
C GLY A 59 9.19 0.38 8.24
N CYS A 60 10.37 0.71 7.71
CA CYS A 60 11.59 -0.10 7.89
C CYS A 60 12.83 0.67 8.37
N GLY A 61 12.76 2.00 8.47
CA GLY A 61 13.87 2.86 8.90
C GLY A 61 14.98 3.07 7.87
N GLN A 62 14.85 2.52 6.65
CA GLN A 62 15.86 2.67 5.59
C GLN A 62 15.70 3.99 4.84
N ILE A 63 16.82 4.50 4.31
CA ILE A 63 16.83 5.64 3.39
C ILE A 63 16.22 5.19 2.06
N VAL A 64 15.36 6.02 1.49
CA VAL A 64 14.56 5.70 0.29
C VAL A 64 14.82 6.59 -0.89
#